data_AF-A0A109BIE6-F1
#
_entry.id   AF-A0A109BIE6-F1
#
_cell.length_a   1.000
_cell.length_b   1.000
_cell.length_c   1.000
_cell.angle_alpha   90.00
_cell.angle_beta   90.00
_cell.angle_gamma   90.00
#
_symmetry.space_group_name_H-M   'P 1'
#
loop_
_entity.id
_entity.type
_entity.pdbx_description
1 polymer ?
#
loop_
_entity_poly.entity_id
_entity_poly.type
_entity_poly.pdbx_seq_one_letter_code
_entity_poly.pdbx_strand_id
1 'polypeptide(L)'
;MKPASISAALILALTASASGHFPGAGSFSPVSSAHAQRLPAKLTREQAEAVAAYDAALAEFKRVLAERRSQIDGNAKLASRPGQDVYLARVKVMSTYKDLTDAIPERIGPPNRFDVPPAYFDKEIEPLIEEYAALFKNMQAPPKFAQASNTPFKDVYDIGRAIGLAKGLDKKTADAAGRISLGIFFAETNGNQNIGNGRSKTYKGSLQTGPKENTNGKRKWNGLKERIAKVAPDVAKRDAKEAARARGIDERYNHWVAVRNGLMNAHADLFAQLPEITRVLPNEIDQMKFFQLIQIVPTPTRAALRSGDFMNYRITSPRVMGYLRNNSMFAFGKKERAKTSATYREILDAMWLFESKFKKAQAKYAELKSGQES
;
A
#
# COMPACT_ATOMS: atom_id res chain seq x y z
N MET A 1 -21.04 4.33 22.07
CA MET A 1 -20.52 4.80 20.76
C MET A 1 -20.23 3.58 19.87
N LYS A 2 -20.89 3.46 18.72
CA LYS A 2 -20.66 2.35 17.77
C LYS A 2 -19.22 2.39 17.24
N PRO A 3 -18.50 1.26 17.14
CA PRO A 3 -17.10 1.26 16.74
C PRO A 3 -16.98 1.53 15.23
N ALA A 4 -16.31 2.62 14.86
CA ALA A 4 -15.76 2.75 13.53
C ALA A 4 -14.67 1.69 13.38
N SER A 5 -14.93 0.67 12.56
CA SER A 5 -13.90 -0.27 12.11
C SER A 5 -12.89 0.52 11.28
N ILE A 6 -11.82 0.98 11.92
CA ILE A 6 -10.67 1.58 11.25
C ILE A 6 -9.85 0.43 10.66
N SER A 7 -10.33 -0.14 9.55
CA SER A 7 -9.47 -0.90 8.66
C SER A 7 -8.82 0.12 7.73
N ALA A 8 -7.60 0.53 8.08
CA ALA A 8 -6.69 0.94 7.04
C ALA A 8 -6.55 -0.24 6.06
N ALA A 9 -6.77 0.05 4.78
CA ALA A 9 -7.01 -0.96 3.77
C ALA A 9 -5.92 -0.78 2.72
N LEU A 10 -4.85 -1.55 2.89
CA LEU A 10 -3.73 -1.61 1.96
C LEU A 10 -4.22 -1.94 0.55
N ILE A 11 -4.01 -1.02 -0.40
CA ILE A 11 -4.13 -1.29 -1.83
C ILE A 11 -2.86 -2.03 -2.23
N LEU A 12 -2.94 -3.35 -2.19
CA LEU A 12 -1.88 -4.20 -2.68
C LEU A 12 -2.18 -4.55 -4.14
N ALA A 13 -1.97 -3.61 -5.06
CA ALA A 13 -1.77 -3.96 -6.47
C ALA A 13 -0.34 -4.48 -6.59
N LEU A 14 -0.18 -5.80 -6.55
CA LEU A 14 1.08 -6.44 -6.94
C LEU A 14 1.25 -6.16 -8.44
N THR A 15 2.23 -5.34 -8.79
CA THR A 15 2.48 -4.98 -10.19
C THR A 15 3.57 -5.86 -10.75
N ALA A 16 3.22 -6.67 -11.74
CA ALA A 16 4.19 -7.27 -12.65
C ALA A 16 4.95 -6.15 -13.38
N SER A 17 6.28 -6.25 -13.43
CA SER A 17 7.11 -5.40 -14.26
C SER A 17 6.83 -5.75 -15.72
N ALA A 18 6.23 -4.83 -16.47
CA ALA A 18 5.92 -5.05 -17.89
C ALA A 18 7.17 -4.80 -18.74
N SER A 19 7.90 -5.87 -19.07
CA SER A 19 8.66 -5.96 -20.32
C SER A 19 7.80 -6.76 -21.31
N GLY A 20 7.48 -6.12 -22.44
CA GLY A 20 6.38 -6.52 -23.31
C GLY A 20 6.62 -7.78 -24.16
N HIS A 21 5.52 -8.51 -24.40
CA HIS A 21 5.08 -9.04 -25.69
C HIS A 21 3.69 -9.65 -25.48
N PHE A 22 2.69 -9.23 -26.24
CA PHE A 22 1.38 -9.89 -26.33
C PHE A 22 1.44 -10.91 -27.48
N PRO A 23 1.27 -12.22 -27.25
CA PRO A 23 0.75 -13.11 -28.27
C PRO A 23 -0.77 -13.24 -28.11
N GLY A 24 -1.43 -13.35 -29.27
CA GLY A 24 -2.87 -13.38 -29.43
C GLY A 24 -3.57 -14.59 -28.83
N ALA A 25 -4.89 -14.56 -28.98
CA ALA A 25 -5.86 -15.56 -28.54
C ALA A 25 -5.38 -17.00 -28.76
N GLY A 26 -5.07 -17.68 -27.66
CA GLY A 26 -4.74 -19.09 -27.61
C GLY A 26 -5.73 -19.83 -26.70
N SER A 27 -6.29 -20.89 -27.26
CA SER A 27 -7.15 -21.92 -26.66
C SER A 27 -6.88 -22.24 -25.19
N PHE A 28 -7.96 -22.32 -24.41
CA PHE A 28 -7.95 -22.87 -23.04
C PHE A 28 -7.56 -24.35 -23.08
N SER A 29 -6.28 -24.64 -22.87
CA SER A 29 -5.85 -25.99 -22.50
C SER A 29 -6.25 -26.25 -21.04
N PRO A 30 -6.79 -27.44 -20.70
CA PRO A 30 -7.03 -27.81 -19.32
C PRO A 30 -5.68 -27.82 -18.59
N VAL A 31 -5.56 -27.04 -17.51
CA VAL A 31 -4.41 -27.11 -16.61
C VAL A 31 -4.46 -28.48 -15.96
N SER A 32 -3.68 -29.41 -16.54
CA SER A 32 -3.47 -30.72 -15.93
C SER A 32 -2.81 -30.50 -14.58
N SER A 33 -3.46 -30.97 -13.51
CA SER A 33 -2.98 -30.86 -12.13
C SER A 33 -1.71 -31.68 -11.95
N ALA A 34 -0.56 -31.15 -12.36
CA ALA A 34 0.76 -31.72 -12.13
C ALA A 34 1.11 -31.84 -10.63
N HIS A 35 0.25 -31.30 -9.76
CA HIS A 35 0.36 -31.32 -8.30
C HIS A 35 -0.08 -32.62 -7.63
N ALA A 36 -0.66 -33.58 -8.36
CA ALA A 36 -1.13 -34.84 -7.78
C ALA A 36 0.00 -35.83 -7.41
N GLN A 37 1.26 -35.60 -7.82
CA GLN A 37 2.32 -36.63 -7.78
C GLN A 37 3.44 -36.41 -6.74
N ARG A 38 3.28 -35.50 -5.77
CA ARG A 38 4.29 -35.26 -4.70
C ARG A 38 3.73 -35.26 -3.28
N LEU A 39 2.72 -36.07 -3.00
CA LEU A 39 2.31 -36.30 -1.62
C LEU A 39 3.06 -37.53 -1.06
N PRO A 40 3.72 -37.44 0.10
CA PRO A 40 4.23 -38.62 0.79
C PRO A 40 3.07 -39.56 1.21
N ALA A 41 3.43 -40.80 1.57
CA ALA A 41 2.52 -41.81 2.10
C ALA A 41 1.56 -41.23 3.16
N LYS A 42 0.26 -41.54 3.02
CA LYS A 42 -0.91 -41.17 3.86
C LYS A 42 -0.71 -39.91 4.73
N LEU A 43 -1.21 -38.78 4.25
CA LEU A 43 -1.24 -37.50 4.98
C LEU A 43 -1.82 -37.65 6.39
N THR A 44 -1.26 -36.89 7.34
CA THR A 44 -1.89 -36.73 8.66
C THR A 44 -3.21 -35.97 8.53
N ARG A 45 -4.06 -36.03 9.55
CA ARG A 45 -5.32 -35.28 9.58
C ARG A 45 -5.10 -33.77 9.40
N GLU A 46 -4.11 -33.20 10.09
CA GLU A 46 -3.81 -31.76 9.98
C GLU A 46 -3.36 -31.39 8.56
N GLN A 47 -2.53 -32.23 7.93
CA GLN A 47 -2.08 -32.02 6.56
C GLN A 47 -3.25 -32.10 5.56
N ALA A 48 -4.13 -33.08 5.71
CA ALA A 48 -5.32 -33.22 4.87
C ALA A 48 -6.27 -32.02 5.02
N GLU A 49 -6.49 -31.54 6.25
CA GLU A 49 -7.30 -30.35 6.53
C GLU A 49 -6.67 -29.08 5.91
N ALA A 50 -5.35 -28.93 5.98
CA ALA A 50 -4.66 -27.79 5.38
C ALA A 50 -4.73 -27.78 3.85
N VAL A 51 -4.61 -28.95 3.20
CA VAL A 51 -4.80 -29.11 1.75
C VAL A 51 -6.23 -28.72 1.37
N ALA A 52 -7.25 -29.29 2.05
CA ALA A 52 -8.64 -28.99 1.75
C ALA A 52 -8.99 -27.49 1.95
N ALA A 53 -8.45 -26.86 2.99
CA ALA A 53 -8.65 -25.43 3.24
C ALA A 53 -8.02 -24.55 2.15
N TYR A 54 -6.83 -24.92 1.66
CA TYR A 54 -6.18 -24.22 0.55
C TYR A 54 -7.00 -24.34 -0.74
N ASP A 55 -7.39 -25.56 -1.12
CA ASP A 55 -8.14 -25.82 -2.34
C ASP A 55 -9.50 -25.10 -2.35
N ALA A 56 -10.20 -25.10 -1.21
CA ALA A 56 -11.45 -24.37 -1.05
C ALA A 56 -11.27 -22.84 -1.19
N ALA A 57 -10.21 -22.28 -0.59
CA ALA A 57 -9.91 -20.86 -0.72
C ALA A 57 -9.55 -20.49 -2.17
N LEU A 58 -8.79 -21.34 -2.87
CA LEU A 58 -8.40 -21.12 -4.27
C LEU A 58 -9.61 -21.16 -5.20
N ALA A 59 -10.52 -22.12 -5.00
CA ALA A 59 -11.77 -22.20 -5.75
C ALA A 59 -12.64 -20.95 -5.52
N GLU A 60 -12.75 -20.48 -4.27
CA GLU A 60 -13.46 -19.26 -3.93
C GLU A 60 -12.84 -18.02 -4.60
N PHE A 61 -11.52 -17.90 -4.60
CA PHE A 61 -10.83 -16.78 -5.23
C PHE A 61 -11.07 -16.73 -6.74
N LYS A 62 -10.97 -17.87 -7.43
CA LYS A 62 -11.30 -17.99 -8.86
C LYS A 62 -12.75 -17.56 -9.13
N ARG A 63 -13.70 -18.06 -8.34
CA ARG A 63 -15.13 -17.73 -8.48
C ARG A 63 -15.38 -16.23 -8.32
N VAL A 64 -14.82 -15.61 -7.28
CA VAL A 64 -15.01 -14.18 -6.98
C VAL A 64 -14.34 -13.28 -8.04
N LEU A 65 -13.19 -13.70 -8.59
CA LEU A 65 -12.57 -13.01 -9.72
C LEU A 65 -13.47 -13.03 -10.96
N ALA A 66 -13.94 -14.22 -11.36
CA ALA A 66 -14.80 -14.38 -12.52
C ALA A 66 -16.13 -13.59 -12.38
N GLU A 67 -16.73 -13.61 -11.19
CA GLU A 67 -17.93 -12.82 -10.89
C GLU A 67 -17.66 -11.32 -11.06
N ARG A 68 -16.55 -10.81 -10.50
CA ARG A 68 -16.21 -9.40 -10.59
C ARG A 68 -15.85 -8.98 -12.02
N ARG A 69 -15.17 -9.85 -12.77
CA ARG A 69 -14.86 -9.67 -14.20
C ARG A 69 -16.15 -9.51 -15.01
N SER A 70 -17.07 -10.44 -14.87
CA SER A 70 -18.37 -10.42 -15.56
C SER A 70 -19.15 -9.13 -15.25
N GLN A 71 -19.17 -8.68 -13.99
CA GLN A 71 -19.83 -7.43 -13.61
C GLN A 71 -19.18 -6.19 -14.26
N ILE A 72 -17.84 -6.15 -14.35
CA ILE A 72 -17.13 -5.03 -14.97
C ILE A 72 -17.34 -5.03 -16.48
N ASP A 73 -17.15 -6.18 -17.14
CA ASP A 73 -17.25 -6.29 -18.60
C ASP A 73 -18.70 -6.07 -19.07
N GLY A 74 -19.68 -6.47 -18.27
CA GLY A 74 -21.10 -6.21 -18.51
C GLY A 74 -21.59 -4.81 -18.13
N ASN A 75 -20.70 -3.89 -17.70
CA ASN A 75 -21.05 -2.56 -17.20
C ASN A 75 -22.13 -2.57 -16.09
N ALA A 76 -22.17 -3.64 -15.29
CA ALA A 76 -23.13 -3.78 -14.21
C ALA A 76 -22.86 -2.77 -13.10
N LYS A 77 -23.91 -2.38 -12.38
CA LYS A 77 -23.77 -1.52 -11.19
C LYS A 77 -23.04 -2.28 -10.09
N LEU A 78 -21.80 -1.87 -9.80
CA LEU A 78 -21.00 -2.50 -8.74
C LEU A 78 -21.52 -2.12 -7.34
N ALA A 79 -21.31 -3.03 -6.38
CA ALA A 79 -21.59 -2.79 -4.96
C ALA A 79 -20.83 -1.57 -4.40
N SER A 80 -21.23 -1.08 -3.22
CA SER A 80 -20.57 0.07 -2.57
C SER A 80 -19.11 -0.18 -2.18
N ARG A 81 -18.71 -1.46 -2.09
CA ARG A 81 -17.36 -1.94 -1.78
C ARG A 81 -16.86 -2.93 -2.84
N PRO A 82 -16.68 -2.50 -4.10
CA PRO A 82 -16.63 -3.42 -5.23
C PRO A 82 -15.38 -4.30 -5.25
N GLY A 83 -14.25 -3.83 -4.72
CA GLY A 83 -13.04 -4.65 -4.58
C GLY A 83 -12.90 -5.41 -3.26
N GLN A 84 -13.85 -5.29 -2.31
CA GLN A 84 -13.65 -5.84 -0.97
C GLN A 84 -13.69 -7.38 -0.95
N ASP A 85 -14.64 -8.00 -1.65
CA ASP A 85 -14.77 -9.46 -1.66
C ASP A 85 -13.58 -10.11 -2.34
N VAL A 86 -13.15 -9.53 -3.48
CA VAL A 86 -11.97 -9.96 -4.22
C VAL A 86 -10.70 -9.85 -3.35
N TYR A 87 -10.56 -8.75 -2.61
CA TYR A 87 -9.46 -8.56 -1.67
C TYR A 87 -9.46 -9.62 -0.56
N LEU A 88 -10.62 -9.88 0.06
CA LEU A 88 -10.74 -10.87 1.13
C LEU A 88 -10.44 -12.29 0.64
N ALA A 89 -10.96 -12.67 -0.53
CA ALA A 89 -10.70 -13.98 -1.14
C ALA A 89 -9.20 -14.18 -1.42
N ARG A 90 -8.53 -13.14 -1.93
CA ARG A 90 -7.08 -13.16 -2.12
C ARG A 90 -6.32 -13.35 -0.80
N VAL A 91 -6.65 -12.57 0.23
CA VAL A 91 -6.02 -12.69 1.56
C VAL A 91 -6.23 -14.09 2.13
N LYS A 92 -7.42 -14.67 1.95
CA LYS A 92 -7.77 -16.02 2.39
C LYS A 92 -6.89 -17.07 1.72
N VAL A 93 -6.69 -17.00 0.40
CA VAL A 93 -5.80 -17.92 -0.33
C VAL A 93 -4.35 -17.83 0.17
N MET A 94 -3.81 -16.62 0.36
CA MET A 94 -2.46 -16.47 0.89
C MET A 94 -2.35 -17.01 2.33
N SER A 95 -3.40 -16.81 3.13
CA SER A 95 -3.48 -17.31 4.50
C SER A 95 -3.50 -18.84 4.56
N THR A 96 -4.37 -19.49 3.78
CA THR A 96 -4.49 -20.95 3.77
C THR A 96 -3.27 -21.60 3.13
N TYR A 97 -2.63 -20.95 2.17
CA TYR A 97 -1.35 -21.41 1.64
C TYR A 97 -0.24 -21.36 2.70
N LYS A 98 -0.20 -20.31 3.52
CA LYS A 98 0.74 -20.25 4.64
C LYS A 98 0.46 -21.34 5.69
N ASP A 99 -0.81 -21.65 5.95
CA ASP A 99 -1.19 -22.78 6.82
C ASP A 99 -0.78 -24.14 6.21
N LEU A 100 -0.91 -24.28 4.89
CA LEU A 100 -0.49 -25.47 4.13
C LEU A 100 1.02 -25.67 4.18
N THR A 101 1.81 -24.63 3.94
CA THR A 101 3.28 -24.73 3.98
C THR A 101 3.83 -24.87 5.40
N ASP A 102 3.08 -24.44 6.43
CA ASP A 102 3.40 -24.77 7.83
C ASP A 102 3.18 -26.26 8.14
N ALA A 103 2.14 -26.88 7.57
CA ALA A 103 1.82 -28.29 7.78
C ALA A 103 2.61 -29.26 6.87
N ILE A 104 2.98 -28.79 5.68
CA ILE A 104 3.70 -29.54 4.65
C ILE A 104 4.77 -28.62 4.03
N PRO A 105 5.96 -28.48 4.64
CA PRO A 105 7.02 -27.60 4.15
C PRO A 105 7.46 -27.91 2.71
N GLU A 106 7.30 -29.14 2.23
CA GLU A 106 7.58 -29.55 0.85
C GLU A 106 6.69 -28.84 -0.18
N ARG A 107 5.58 -28.22 0.26
CA ARG A 107 4.71 -27.39 -0.58
C ARG A 107 5.25 -25.97 -0.79
N ILE A 108 6.33 -25.58 -0.11
CA ILE A 108 6.98 -24.29 -0.36
C ILE A 108 7.54 -24.29 -1.79
N GLY A 109 6.90 -23.50 -2.65
CA GLY A 109 7.30 -23.31 -4.04
C GLY A 109 8.57 -22.46 -4.22
N PRO A 110 9.00 -22.27 -5.48
CA PRO A 110 10.11 -21.38 -5.81
C PRO A 110 9.71 -19.89 -5.67
N PRO A 111 10.68 -18.96 -5.75
CA PRO A 111 10.39 -17.52 -5.78
C PRO A 111 9.38 -17.12 -6.87
N ASN A 112 8.55 -16.14 -6.52
CA ASN A 112 7.53 -15.53 -7.39
C ASN A 112 7.96 -14.12 -7.83
N ARG A 113 7.32 -13.61 -8.88
CA ARG A 113 7.63 -12.29 -9.47
C ARG A 113 7.27 -11.08 -8.60
N PHE A 114 6.59 -11.32 -7.47
CA PHE A 114 6.08 -10.28 -6.58
C PHE A 114 6.93 -10.09 -5.32
N ASP A 115 8.05 -10.83 -5.22
CA ASP A 115 8.97 -10.84 -4.08
C ASP A 115 8.29 -11.18 -2.75
N VAL A 116 7.16 -11.91 -2.81
CA VAL A 116 6.50 -12.43 -1.61
C VAL A 116 7.30 -13.65 -1.12
N PRO A 117 7.58 -13.79 0.19
CA PRO A 117 8.31 -14.97 0.66
C PRO A 117 7.59 -16.27 0.25
N PRO A 118 8.28 -17.28 -0.31
CA PRO A 118 7.62 -18.43 -0.96
C PRO A 118 6.73 -19.29 -0.06
N ALA A 119 6.89 -19.23 1.26
CA ALA A 119 5.99 -19.88 2.20
C ALA A 119 4.60 -19.20 2.28
N TYR A 120 4.46 -17.96 1.82
CA TYR A 120 3.25 -17.15 1.92
C TYR A 120 2.50 -17.04 0.59
N PHE A 121 3.09 -17.53 -0.49
CA PHE A 121 2.53 -17.34 -1.83
C PHE A 121 2.80 -18.52 -2.74
N ASP A 122 1.71 -19.08 -3.27
CA ASP A 122 1.76 -20.08 -4.32
C ASP A 122 2.14 -19.42 -5.64
N LYS A 123 3.26 -19.82 -6.24
CA LYS A 123 3.68 -19.28 -7.53
C LYS A 123 2.66 -19.58 -8.64
N GLU A 124 1.90 -20.67 -8.54
CA GLU A 124 0.95 -21.04 -9.60
C GLU A 124 -0.23 -20.07 -9.71
N ILE A 125 -0.53 -19.29 -8.67
CA ILE A 125 -1.65 -18.34 -8.69
C ILE A 125 -1.27 -16.97 -9.25
N GLU A 126 -0.03 -16.76 -9.73
CA GLU A 126 0.39 -15.48 -10.30
C GLU A 126 -0.58 -14.94 -11.37
N PRO A 127 -1.11 -15.73 -12.33
CA PRO A 127 -2.09 -15.24 -13.29
C PRO A 127 -3.37 -14.70 -12.65
N LEU A 128 -3.83 -15.30 -11.54
CA LEU A 128 -4.99 -14.81 -10.79
C LEU A 128 -4.71 -13.49 -10.09
N ILE A 129 -3.46 -13.27 -9.67
CA ILE A 129 -3.02 -11.99 -9.09
C ILE A 129 -2.91 -10.90 -10.15
N GLU A 130 -2.50 -11.24 -11.37
CA GLU A 130 -2.51 -10.31 -12.49
C GLU A 130 -3.95 -9.92 -12.86
N GLU A 131 -4.86 -10.89 -12.88
CA GLU A 131 -6.28 -10.63 -13.09
C GLU A 131 -6.85 -9.71 -12.00
N TYR A 132 -6.54 -10.02 -10.74
CA TYR A 132 -6.86 -9.17 -9.59
C TYR A 132 -6.38 -7.73 -9.81
N ALA A 133 -5.13 -7.55 -10.22
CA ALA A 133 -4.55 -6.22 -10.45
C ALA A 133 -5.27 -5.49 -11.59
N ALA A 134 -5.63 -6.18 -12.67
CA ALA A 134 -6.38 -5.62 -13.79
C ALA A 134 -7.80 -5.16 -13.38
N LEU A 135 -8.52 -5.96 -12.58
CA LEU A 135 -9.83 -5.56 -12.05
C LEU A 135 -9.71 -4.30 -11.18
N PHE A 136 -8.70 -4.25 -10.31
CA PHE A 136 -8.46 -3.09 -9.47
C PHE A 136 -8.09 -1.84 -10.26
N LYS A 137 -7.32 -1.97 -11.35
CA LYS A 137 -7.04 -0.85 -12.26
C LYS A 137 -8.32 -0.20 -12.78
N ASN A 138 -9.32 -1.01 -13.15
CA ASN A 138 -10.62 -0.50 -13.58
C ASN A 138 -11.40 0.15 -12.43
N MET A 139 -11.50 -0.52 -11.28
CA MET A 139 -12.25 -0.01 -10.12
C MET A 139 -11.63 1.25 -9.49
N GLN A 140 -10.33 1.45 -9.67
CA GLN A 140 -9.57 2.58 -9.14
C GLN A 140 -9.36 3.70 -10.16
N ALA A 141 -9.84 3.52 -11.40
CA ALA A 141 -9.62 4.47 -12.47
C ALA A 141 -10.06 5.88 -12.03
N PRO A 142 -9.24 6.91 -12.32
CA PRO A 142 -9.62 8.28 -12.03
C PRO A 142 -10.87 8.66 -12.84
N PRO A 143 -11.72 9.56 -12.32
CA PRO A 143 -12.82 10.11 -13.12
C PRO A 143 -12.27 10.88 -14.32
N LYS A 144 -13.06 10.96 -15.40
CA LYS A 144 -12.64 11.61 -16.67
C LYS A 144 -12.19 13.08 -16.51
N PHE A 145 -12.72 13.79 -15.50
CA PHE A 145 -12.36 15.18 -15.23
C PHE A 145 -11.09 15.33 -14.37
N ALA A 146 -10.48 14.22 -13.92
CA ALA A 146 -9.28 14.28 -13.08
C ALA A 146 -8.12 14.94 -13.83
N GLN A 147 -7.38 15.78 -13.13
CA GLN A 147 -6.27 16.54 -13.66
C GLN A 147 -4.96 15.86 -13.26
N ALA A 148 -4.42 15.06 -14.17
CA ALA A 148 -3.09 14.47 -14.01
C ALA A 148 -1.99 15.54 -14.12
N SER A 149 -0.85 15.24 -13.52
CA SER A 149 0.42 15.93 -13.73
C SER A 149 1.28 15.14 -14.73
N ASN A 150 2.07 15.87 -15.50
CA ASN A 150 3.09 15.30 -16.39
C ASN A 150 4.36 14.92 -15.61
N THR A 151 4.51 15.38 -14.37
CA THR A 151 5.71 15.15 -13.53
C THR A 151 5.32 14.58 -12.16
N PRO A 152 4.50 13.51 -12.08
CA PRO A 152 3.82 13.16 -10.84
C PRO A 152 4.73 12.81 -9.67
N PHE A 153 5.85 12.13 -9.95
CA PHE A 153 6.81 11.74 -8.93
C PHE A 153 7.64 12.93 -8.46
N LYS A 154 8.05 13.80 -9.39
CA LYS A 154 8.74 15.06 -9.07
C LYS A 154 7.85 15.94 -8.20
N ASP A 155 6.57 16.05 -8.51
CA ASP A 155 5.60 16.80 -7.71
C ASP A 155 5.54 16.28 -6.26
N VAL A 156 5.43 14.95 -6.08
CA VAL A 156 5.41 14.31 -4.75
C VAL A 156 6.69 14.59 -3.97
N TYR A 157 7.84 14.45 -4.61
CA TYR A 157 9.15 14.71 -4.01
C TYR A 157 9.32 16.19 -3.62
N ASP A 158 9.03 17.11 -4.55
CA ASP A 158 9.21 18.55 -4.36
C ASP A 158 8.27 19.09 -3.27
N ILE A 159 7.01 18.64 -3.24
CA ILE A 159 6.06 19.01 -2.19
C ILE A 159 6.58 18.52 -0.83
N GLY A 160 6.98 17.25 -0.72
CA GLY A 160 7.50 16.69 0.53
C GLY A 160 8.71 17.44 1.05
N ARG A 161 9.67 17.72 0.16
CA ARG A 161 10.89 18.50 0.47
C ARG A 161 10.55 19.94 0.89
N ALA A 162 9.65 20.61 0.19
CA ALA A 162 9.25 21.99 0.52
C ALA A 162 8.56 22.07 1.90
N ILE A 163 7.72 21.09 2.26
CA ILE A 163 7.14 21.00 3.60
C ILE A 163 8.25 20.83 4.64
N GLY A 164 9.22 19.94 4.38
CA GLY A 164 10.39 19.76 5.25
C GLY A 164 11.16 21.05 5.51
N LEU A 165 11.54 21.76 4.44
CA LEU A 165 12.24 23.05 4.53
C LEU A 165 11.41 24.09 5.30
N ALA A 166 10.11 24.21 5.00
CA ALA A 166 9.22 25.16 5.67
C ALA A 166 8.98 24.85 7.16
N LYS A 167 9.23 23.60 7.58
CA LYS A 167 9.23 23.13 8.97
C LYS A 167 10.61 23.27 9.65
N GLY A 168 11.60 23.83 8.97
CA GLY A 168 12.92 24.15 9.53
C GLY A 168 13.97 23.05 9.35
N LEU A 169 13.73 22.05 8.51
CA LEU A 169 14.75 21.05 8.18
C LEU A 169 15.85 21.66 7.31
N ASP A 170 17.09 21.19 7.48
CA ASP A 170 18.16 21.44 6.53
C ASP A 170 17.88 20.74 5.18
N LYS A 171 18.68 21.07 4.15
CA LYS A 171 18.49 20.54 2.79
C LYS A 171 18.57 19.00 2.72
N LYS A 172 19.46 18.37 3.49
CA LYS A 172 19.67 16.92 3.47
C LYS A 172 18.50 16.20 4.13
N THR A 173 18.06 16.69 5.29
CA THR A 173 16.91 16.12 5.99
C THR A 173 15.60 16.40 5.23
N ALA A 174 15.48 17.53 4.54
CA ALA A 174 14.36 17.82 3.65
C ALA A 174 14.32 16.89 2.42
N ASP A 175 15.47 16.50 1.87
CA ASP A 175 15.53 15.49 0.80
C ASP A 175 14.95 14.14 1.27
N ALA A 176 15.20 13.75 2.53
CA ALA A 176 14.59 12.57 3.13
C ALA A 176 13.05 12.70 3.22
N ALA A 177 12.51 13.89 3.52
CA ALA A 177 11.07 14.13 3.49
C ALA A 177 10.46 13.91 2.10
N GLY A 178 11.15 14.37 1.05
CA GLY A 178 10.77 14.10 -0.34
C GLY A 178 10.79 12.61 -0.68
N ARG A 179 11.88 11.89 -0.33
CA ARG A 179 11.98 10.43 -0.52
C ARG A 179 10.88 9.67 0.20
N ILE A 180 10.59 10.01 1.46
CA ILE A 180 9.52 9.39 2.25
C ILE A 180 8.15 9.67 1.62
N SER A 181 7.93 10.87 1.08
CA SER A 181 6.69 11.21 0.37
C SER A 181 6.46 10.31 -0.85
N LEU A 182 7.51 9.99 -1.63
CA LEU A 182 7.44 8.99 -2.70
C LEU A 182 7.08 7.60 -2.14
N GLY A 183 7.69 7.20 -1.03
CA GLY A 183 7.35 5.95 -0.35
C GLY A 183 5.86 5.83 -0.02
N ILE A 184 5.28 6.88 0.58
CA ILE A 184 3.85 6.95 0.91
C ILE A 184 3.00 6.90 -0.39
N PHE A 185 3.40 7.63 -1.43
CA PHE A 185 2.71 7.61 -2.72
C PHE A 185 2.65 6.21 -3.33
N PHE A 186 3.76 5.47 -3.37
CA PHE A 186 3.76 4.09 -3.84
C PHE A 186 2.98 3.14 -2.91
N ALA A 187 3.12 3.29 -1.59
CA ALA A 187 2.39 2.47 -0.61
C ALA A 187 0.87 2.54 -0.83
N GLU A 188 0.33 3.74 -1.01
CA GLU A 188 -1.11 3.97 -1.08
C GLU A 188 -1.69 3.88 -2.48
N THR A 189 -0.96 4.36 -3.49
CA THR A 189 -1.48 4.51 -4.85
C THR A 189 -0.82 3.60 -5.87
N ASN A 190 0.24 2.89 -5.47
CA ASN A 190 1.11 2.16 -6.37
C ASN A 190 1.72 3.05 -7.47
N GLY A 191 1.92 4.34 -7.15
CA GLY A 191 2.47 5.33 -8.08
C GLY A 191 1.46 5.92 -9.06
N ASN A 192 0.16 5.60 -8.92
CA ASN A 192 -0.88 6.07 -9.83
C ASN A 192 -1.50 7.38 -9.34
N GLN A 193 -1.77 8.28 -10.28
CA GLN A 193 -2.36 9.59 -9.99
C GLN A 193 -3.89 9.51 -9.88
N ASN A 194 -4.46 10.33 -8.99
CA ASN A 194 -5.91 10.58 -8.92
C ASN A 194 -6.78 9.33 -8.75
N ILE A 195 -6.20 8.20 -8.32
CA ILE A 195 -6.93 6.94 -8.24
C ILE A 195 -7.99 6.99 -7.15
N GLY A 196 -9.15 6.44 -7.45
CA GLY A 196 -10.16 6.16 -6.45
C GLY A 196 -9.75 5.00 -5.54
N ASN A 197 -10.38 4.90 -4.37
CA ASN A 197 -10.34 3.67 -3.60
C ASN A 197 -11.35 2.66 -4.19
N GLY A 198 -10.83 1.66 -4.90
CA GLY A 198 -11.61 0.57 -5.50
C GLY A 198 -12.26 -0.37 -4.48
N ARG A 199 -11.91 -0.29 -3.19
CA ARG A 199 -12.52 -1.10 -2.12
C ARG A 199 -13.66 -0.41 -1.40
N SER A 200 -13.65 0.92 -1.34
CA SER A 200 -14.64 1.67 -0.55
C SER A 200 -14.84 3.09 -1.06
N LYS A 201 -16.11 3.51 -1.10
CA LYS A 201 -16.48 4.91 -1.30
C LYS A 201 -16.26 5.77 -0.05
N THR A 202 -16.28 5.17 1.14
CA THR A 202 -16.22 5.88 2.43
C THR A 202 -14.84 5.93 3.05
N TYR A 203 -14.02 4.90 2.86
CA TYR A 203 -12.66 4.83 3.40
C TYR A 203 -11.64 5.20 2.32
N LYS A 204 -10.68 6.06 2.65
CA LYS A 204 -9.67 6.60 1.73
C LYS A 204 -8.30 6.62 2.43
N GLY A 205 -7.22 6.35 1.70
CA GLY A 205 -5.84 6.57 2.19
C GLY A 205 -5.49 8.06 2.30
N SER A 206 -4.35 8.39 2.92
CA SER A 206 -3.90 9.78 3.08
C SER A 206 -3.71 10.51 1.75
N LEU A 207 -3.35 9.82 0.67
CA LEU A 207 -3.21 10.37 -0.69
C LEU A 207 -4.45 10.10 -1.57
N GLN A 208 -5.54 9.64 -0.96
CA GLN A 208 -6.85 9.50 -1.60
C GLN A 208 -7.94 10.27 -0.83
N THR A 209 -7.56 11.29 -0.08
CA THR A 209 -8.33 11.98 0.98
C THR A 209 -9.86 12.03 0.80
N GLY A 210 -10.57 11.80 1.90
CA GLY A 210 -11.94 12.24 2.06
C GLY A 210 -12.04 13.77 2.15
N PRO A 211 -13.25 14.36 2.03
CA PRO A 211 -13.41 15.82 2.04
C PRO A 211 -12.83 16.50 3.28
N LYS A 212 -13.03 15.91 4.48
CA LYS A 212 -12.52 16.49 5.74
C LYS A 212 -10.99 16.51 5.80
N GLU A 213 -10.35 15.42 5.38
CA GLU A 213 -8.89 15.29 5.34
C GLU A 213 -8.29 16.27 4.34
N ASN A 214 -8.93 16.41 3.16
CA ASN A 214 -8.55 17.40 2.16
C ASN A 214 -8.62 18.84 2.72
N THR A 215 -9.74 19.22 3.33
CA THR A 215 -9.92 20.54 3.93
C THR A 215 -8.90 20.82 5.03
N ASN A 216 -8.61 19.85 5.89
CA ASN A 216 -7.61 20.00 6.94
C ASN A 216 -6.19 20.16 6.36
N GLY A 217 -5.86 19.35 5.35
CA GLY A 217 -4.60 19.46 4.60
C GLY A 217 -4.41 20.84 3.97
N LYS A 218 -5.43 21.34 3.27
CA LYS A 218 -5.44 22.68 2.67
C LYS A 218 -5.23 23.78 3.71
N ARG A 219 -5.93 23.72 4.83
CA ARG A 219 -5.77 24.67 5.94
C ARG A 219 -4.34 24.68 6.47
N LYS A 220 -3.76 23.50 6.73
CA LYS A 220 -2.38 23.39 7.21
C LYS A 220 -1.37 23.89 6.15
N TRP A 221 -1.58 23.60 4.86
CA TRP A 221 -0.75 24.13 3.77
C TRP A 221 -0.76 25.66 3.75
N ASN A 222 -1.95 26.28 3.82
CA ASN A 222 -2.09 27.73 3.83
C ASN A 222 -1.30 28.36 4.98
N GLY A 223 -1.27 27.73 6.15
CA GLY A 223 -0.46 28.17 7.30
C GLY A 223 1.06 28.10 7.09
N LEU A 224 1.55 27.39 6.07
CA LEU A 224 2.97 27.34 5.70
C LEU A 224 3.31 28.12 4.42
N LYS A 225 2.31 28.66 3.72
CA LYS A 225 2.46 29.16 2.35
C LYS A 225 3.54 30.24 2.22
N GLU A 226 3.60 31.19 3.15
CA GLU A 226 4.62 32.24 3.15
C GLU A 226 6.04 31.69 3.38
N ARG A 227 6.18 30.70 4.26
CA ARG A 227 7.48 30.04 4.50
C ARG A 227 7.91 29.26 3.27
N ILE A 228 6.99 28.53 2.66
CA ILE A 228 7.23 27.79 1.42
C ILE A 228 7.66 28.73 0.30
N ALA A 229 7.01 29.89 0.13
CA ALA A 229 7.41 30.88 -0.87
C ALA A 229 8.85 31.39 -0.67
N LYS A 230 9.32 31.48 0.59
CA LYS A 230 10.70 31.89 0.91
C LYS A 230 11.72 30.78 0.65
N VAL A 231 11.41 29.53 1.00
CA VAL A 231 12.39 28.42 0.95
C VAL A 231 12.32 27.57 -0.31
N ALA A 232 11.21 27.64 -1.04
CA ALA A 232 10.92 26.87 -2.25
C ALA A 232 10.00 27.67 -3.20
N PRO A 233 10.49 28.79 -3.77
CA PRO A 233 9.67 29.69 -4.60
C PRO A 233 9.06 29.00 -5.82
N ASP A 234 9.76 28.06 -6.45
CA ASP A 234 9.25 27.30 -7.59
C ASP A 234 8.05 26.42 -7.21
N VAL A 235 8.08 25.81 -6.02
CA VAL A 235 6.97 25.02 -5.49
C VAL A 235 5.77 25.93 -5.20
N ALA A 236 6.00 27.13 -4.63
CA ALA A 236 4.92 28.10 -4.41
C ALA A 236 4.28 28.59 -5.72
N LYS A 237 5.09 28.86 -6.74
CA LYS A 237 4.61 29.23 -8.09
C LYS A 237 3.81 28.09 -8.71
N ARG A 238 4.31 26.85 -8.63
CA ARG A 238 3.60 25.68 -9.15
C ARG A 238 2.29 25.43 -8.40
N ASP A 239 2.29 25.58 -7.08
CA ASP A 239 1.09 25.45 -6.25
C ASP A 239 0.00 26.45 -6.65
N ALA A 240 0.35 27.71 -6.92
CA ALA A 240 -0.60 28.70 -7.41
C ALA A 240 -1.21 28.30 -8.76
N LYS A 241 -0.39 27.79 -9.69
CA LYS A 241 -0.84 27.30 -11.01
C LYS A 241 -1.79 26.11 -10.87
N GLU A 242 -1.46 25.13 -10.04
CA GLU A 242 -2.27 23.93 -9.86
C GLU A 242 -3.56 24.19 -9.09
N ALA A 243 -3.52 25.06 -8.07
CA ALA A 243 -4.72 25.52 -7.39
C ALA A 243 -5.66 26.28 -8.33
N ALA A 244 -5.12 27.06 -9.27
CA ALA A 244 -5.88 27.72 -10.31
C ALA A 244 -6.51 26.71 -11.30
N ARG A 245 -5.75 25.67 -11.70
CA ARG A 245 -6.21 24.59 -12.59
C ARG A 245 -7.34 23.78 -11.95
N ALA A 246 -7.25 23.54 -10.65
CA ALA A 246 -8.26 22.80 -9.89
C ALA A 246 -9.55 23.60 -9.61
N ARG A 247 -9.64 24.88 -10.01
CA ARG A 247 -10.87 25.66 -9.83
C ARG A 247 -12.01 25.07 -10.66
N GLY A 248 -13.19 24.95 -10.04
CA GLY A 248 -14.39 24.43 -10.70
C GLY A 248 -14.49 22.90 -10.73
N ILE A 249 -13.52 22.18 -10.17
CA ILE A 249 -13.61 20.74 -9.94
C ILE A 249 -13.50 20.41 -8.44
N ASP A 250 -13.80 19.16 -8.09
CA ASP A 250 -13.36 18.62 -6.81
C ASP A 250 -11.83 18.52 -6.80
N GLU A 251 -11.18 19.41 -6.05
CA GLU A 251 -9.72 19.60 -6.04
C GLU A 251 -8.93 18.35 -5.62
N ARG A 252 -9.60 17.36 -5.03
CA ARG A 252 -9.03 16.04 -4.70
C ARG A 252 -8.66 15.22 -5.92
N TYR A 253 -9.15 15.60 -7.09
CA TYR A 253 -8.82 14.97 -8.37
C TYR A 253 -7.82 15.78 -9.21
N ASN A 254 -7.17 16.79 -8.63
CA ASN A 254 -5.96 17.37 -9.17
C ASN A 254 -4.75 16.76 -8.44
N HIS A 255 -3.81 16.15 -9.19
CA HIS A 255 -2.69 15.39 -8.61
C HIS A 255 -1.90 16.20 -7.58
N TRP A 256 -1.46 17.40 -7.97
CA TRP A 256 -0.65 18.26 -7.11
C TRP A 256 -1.38 18.64 -5.83
N VAL A 257 -2.62 19.13 -5.97
CA VAL A 257 -3.43 19.59 -4.84
C VAL A 257 -3.78 18.43 -3.91
N ALA A 258 -4.11 17.26 -4.45
CA ALA A 258 -4.42 16.06 -3.68
C ALA A 258 -3.22 15.56 -2.88
N VAL A 259 -2.04 15.46 -3.52
CA VAL A 259 -0.79 15.05 -2.85
C VAL A 259 -0.42 16.03 -1.74
N ARG A 260 -0.43 17.32 -2.04
CA ARG A 260 -0.16 18.39 -1.08
C ARG A 260 -1.06 18.32 0.14
N ASN A 261 -2.37 18.25 -0.08
CA ASN A 261 -3.34 18.22 1.01
C ASN A 261 -3.22 16.92 1.81
N GLY A 262 -2.99 15.78 1.15
CA GLY A 262 -2.78 14.49 1.81
C GLY A 262 -1.56 14.48 2.73
N LEU A 263 -0.39 14.91 2.22
CA LEU A 263 0.85 15.02 3.00
C LEU A 263 0.69 15.99 4.17
N MET A 264 0.05 17.15 3.95
CA MET A 264 -0.19 18.12 5.01
C MET A 264 -1.13 17.60 6.10
N ASN A 265 -2.16 16.84 5.72
CA ASN A 265 -3.10 16.27 6.66
C ASN A 265 -2.43 15.24 7.58
N ALA A 266 -1.74 14.25 6.99
CA ALA A 266 -1.30 13.05 7.69
C ALA A 266 0.17 13.08 8.17
N HIS A 267 1.07 13.78 7.47
CA HIS A 267 2.51 13.55 7.62
C HIS A 267 3.34 14.79 7.95
N ALA A 268 2.89 16.01 7.59
CA ALA A 268 3.72 17.22 7.72
C ALA A 268 4.24 17.50 9.13
N ASP A 269 3.51 17.14 10.18
CA ASP A 269 3.95 17.34 11.57
C ASP A 269 5.02 16.31 12.02
N LEU A 270 5.12 15.18 11.32
CA LEU A 270 6.20 14.20 11.52
C LEU A 270 7.46 14.56 10.74
N PHE A 271 7.36 15.33 9.66
CA PHE A 271 8.54 15.77 8.92
C PHE A 271 9.49 16.59 9.81
N ALA A 272 8.94 17.43 10.70
CA ALA A 272 9.75 18.15 11.68
C ALA A 272 10.55 17.23 12.63
N GLN A 273 10.14 15.97 12.78
CA GLN A 273 10.80 14.96 13.63
C GLN A 273 11.77 14.07 12.84
N LEU A 274 11.99 14.33 11.55
CA LEU A 274 12.89 13.51 10.73
C LEU A 274 14.31 13.37 11.26
N PRO A 275 14.95 14.38 11.88
CA PRO A 275 16.27 14.19 12.47
C PRO A 275 16.29 13.04 13.49
N GLU A 276 15.27 12.95 14.34
CA GLU A 276 15.15 11.89 15.33
C GLU A 276 14.73 10.56 14.70
N ILE A 277 13.77 10.58 13.78
CA ILE A 277 13.30 9.36 13.09
C ILE A 277 14.44 8.71 12.31
N THR A 278 15.26 9.49 11.59
CA THR A 278 16.39 8.96 10.82
C THR A 278 17.53 8.44 11.69
N ARG A 279 17.70 9.00 12.90
CA ARG A 279 18.62 8.49 13.91
C ARG A 279 18.19 7.12 14.44
N VAL A 280 16.90 6.96 14.74
CA VAL A 280 16.33 5.71 15.29
C VAL A 280 16.15 4.64 14.21
N LEU A 281 15.81 5.06 12.99
CA LEU A 281 15.59 4.19 11.83
C LEU A 281 16.57 4.57 10.71
N PRO A 282 17.84 4.11 10.76
CA PRO A 282 18.81 4.46 9.73
C PRO A 282 18.49 3.85 8.36
N ASN A 283 17.78 2.71 8.33
CA ASN A 283 17.34 2.09 7.09
C ASN A 283 16.18 2.87 6.45
N GLU A 284 16.34 3.26 5.18
CA GLU A 284 15.36 4.08 4.46
C GLU A 284 14.01 3.40 4.23
N ILE A 285 14.00 2.08 4.03
CA ILE A 285 12.77 1.29 3.88
C ILE A 285 12.03 1.25 5.22
N ASP A 286 12.74 1.06 6.34
CA ASP A 286 12.13 1.11 7.67
C ASP A 286 11.54 2.49 7.98
N GLN A 287 12.17 3.58 7.52
CA GLN A 287 11.57 4.92 7.61
C GLN A 287 10.25 4.99 6.83
N MET A 288 10.20 4.47 5.59
CA MET A 288 8.96 4.45 4.81
C MET A 288 7.88 3.57 5.46
N LYS A 289 8.27 2.41 6.00
CA LYS A 289 7.38 1.53 6.78
C LYS A 289 6.82 2.26 8.02
N PHE A 290 7.65 3.02 8.75
CA PHE A 290 7.19 3.85 9.87
C PHE A 290 6.11 4.86 9.44
N PHE A 291 6.33 5.57 8.34
CA PHE A 291 5.37 6.55 7.82
C PHE A 291 4.09 5.90 7.26
N GLN A 292 4.14 4.64 6.86
CA GLN A 292 2.93 3.88 6.57
C GLN A 292 2.23 3.43 7.85
N LEU A 293 2.99 2.96 8.85
CA LEU A 293 2.47 2.41 10.10
C LEU A 293 1.78 3.48 10.96
N ILE A 294 2.28 4.71 10.94
CA ILE A 294 1.68 5.85 11.65
C ILE A 294 0.24 6.12 11.20
N GLN A 295 -0.15 5.71 9.99
CA GLN A 295 -1.53 5.83 9.51
C GLN A 295 -2.43 4.70 10.02
N ILE A 296 -1.83 3.54 10.31
CA ILE A 296 -2.53 2.33 10.73
C ILE A 296 -2.76 2.37 12.25
N VAL A 297 -1.70 2.68 13.01
CA VAL A 297 -1.70 2.70 14.49
C VAL A 297 -0.99 3.95 15.04
N PRO A 298 -1.52 5.17 14.78
CA PRO A 298 -0.83 6.43 15.05
C PRO A 298 -0.38 6.60 16.50
N THR A 299 -1.29 6.40 17.46
CA THR A 299 -1.02 6.63 18.88
C THR A 299 0.12 5.77 19.41
N PRO A 300 0.09 4.43 19.27
CA PRO A 300 1.20 3.61 19.75
C PRO A 300 2.50 3.84 18.97
N THR A 301 2.46 4.23 17.69
CA THR A 301 3.70 4.50 16.92
C THR A 301 4.38 5.78 17.39
N ARG A 302 3.61 6.82 17.72
CA ARG A 302 4.15 8.02 18.38
C ARG A 302 4.66 7.73 19.79
N ALA A 303 3.99 6.85 20.53
CA ALA A 303 4.45 6.44 21.85
C ALA A 303 5.79 5.68 21.78
N ALA A 304 5.92 4.74 20.84
CA ALA A 304 7.17 4.04 20.60
C ALA A 304 8.30 4.99 20.22
N LEU A 305 8.07 5.97 19.33
CA LEU A 305 9.11 6.94 18.96
C LEU A 305 9.57 7.76 20.17
N ARG A 306 8.65 8.22 21.01
CA ARG A 306 8.96 8.99 22.23
C ARG A 306 9.61 8.17 23.34
N SER A 307 9.57 6.85 23.27
CA SER A 307 10.15 5.98 24.29
C SER A 307 11.69 5.97 24.28
N GLY A 308 12.31 6.38 23.16
CA GLY A 308 13.75 6.22 22.95
C GLY A 308 14.19 4.80 22.59
N ASP A 309 13.32 3.80 22.75
CA ASP A 309 13.56 2.39 22.41
C ASP A 309 12.50 1.88 21.43
N PHE A 310 12.41 2.55 20.28
CA PHE A 310 11.37 2.30 19.29
C PHE A 310 11.32 0.83 18.87
N MET A 311 12.46 0.21 18.57
CA MET A 311 12.52 -1.14 17.98
C MET A 311 12.01 -2.23 18.94
N ASN A 312 12.27 -2.09 20.24
CA ASN A 312 11.85 -3.07 21.25
C ASN A 312 10.50 -2.72 21.89
N TYR A 313 9.96 -1.52 21.65
CA TYR A 313 8.65 -1.12 22.16
C TYR A 313 7.58 -2.16 21.76
N ARG A 314 6.90 -2.71 22.76
CA ARG A 314 5.97 -3.83 22.58
C ARG A 314 4.51 -3.37 22.56
N ILE A 315 3.78 -3.82 21.55
CA ILE A 315 2.33 -3.70 21.48
C ILE A 315 1.70 -4.96 22.08
N THR A 316 0.90 -4.78 23.13
CA THR A 316 0.12 -5.86 23.77
C THR A 316 -1.39 -5.66 23.66
N SER A 317 -1.85 -4.47 23.23
CA SER A 317 -3.27 -4.16 23.12
C SER A 317 -3.94 -5.09 22.08
N PRO A 318 -4.94 -5.90 22.47
CA PRO A 318 -5.63 -6.80 21.54
C PRO A 318 -6.27 -6.05 20.37
N ARG A 319 -6.77 -4.83 20.65
CA ARG A 319 -7.34 -3.94 19.63
C ARG A 319 -6.30 -3.49 18.60
N VAL A 320 -5.12 -3.07 19.06
CA VAL A 320 -4.04 -2.64 18.16
C VAL A 320 -3.50 -3.82 17.37
N MET A 321 -3.30 -4.98 18.00
CA MET A 321 -2.94 -6.22 17.29
C MET A 321 -4.00 -6.59 16.23
N GLY A 322 -5.29 -6.39 16.52
CA GLY A 322 -6.37 -6.53 15.55
C GLY A 322 -6.21 -5.59 14.34
N TYR A 323 -5.85 -4.33 14.56
CA TYR A 323 -5.56 -3.40 13.47
C TYR A 323 -4.36 -3.81 12.62
N LEU A 324 -3.30 -4.33 13.25
CA LEU A 324 -2.13 -4.84 12.52
C LEU A 324 -2.51 -6.00 11.60
N ARG A 325 -3.27 -6.99 12.11
CA ARG A 325 -3.75 -8.13 11.31
C ARG A 325 -4.66 -7.71 10.17
N ASN A 326 -5.56 -6.76 10.41
CA ASN A 326 -6.43 -6.21 9.37
C ASN A 326 -5.66 -5.48 8.25
N ASN A 327 -4.40 -5.12 8.51
CA ASN A 327 -3.49 -4.50 7.55
C ASN A 327 -2.43 -5.47 7.01
N SER A 328 -2.66 -6.77 7.18
CA SER A 328 -1.81 -7.85 6.68
C SER A 328 -0.49 -8.07 7.43
N MET A 329 -0.28 -7.42 8.59
CA MET A 329 0.82 -7.77 9.51
C MET A 329 0.34 -8.87 10.47
N PHE A 330 1.07 -9.98 10.53
CA PHE A 330 0.69 -11.17 11.32
C PHE A 330 -0.67 -11.77 10.92
N ALA A 331 -1.03 -11.65 9.65
CA ALA A 331 -2.31 -12.11 9.13
C ALA A 331 -2.25 -13.54 8.56
N PHE A 332 -1.06 -14.06 8.24
CA PHE A 332 -0.89 -15.26 7.44
C PHE A 332 -0.27 -16.39 8.26
N GLY A 333 -0.88 -17.57 8.24
CA GLY A 333 -0.47 -18.66 9.11
C GLY A 333 -1.15 -18.63 10.49
N LYS A 334 -1.48 -19.81 11.01
CA LYS A 334 -2.06 -19.99 12.37
C LYS A 334 -1.19 -19.36 13.45
N LYS A 335 0.14 -19.57 13.39
CA LYS A 335 1.10 -19.07 14.39
C LYS A 335 1.12 -17.54 14.48
N GLU A 336 1.11 -16.86 13.34
CA GLU A 336 1.09 -15.39 13.31
C GLU A 336 -0.22 -14.84 13.86
N ARG A 337 -1.36 -15.40 13.43
CA ARG A 337 -2.67 -14.96 13.91
C ARG A 337 -2.84 -15.16 15.42
N ALA A 338 -2.20 -16.17 15.99
CA ALA A 338 -2.19 -16.45 17.42
C ALA A 338 -1.33 -15.47 18.25
N LYS A 339 -0.42 -14.69 17.65
CA LYS A 339 0.42 -13.73 18.39
C LYS A 339 -0.44 -12.72 19.15
N THR A 340 -0.24 -12.62 20.46
CA THR A 340 -0.95 -11.65 21.33
C THR A 340 -0.20 -10.33 21.49
N SER A 341 1.08 -10.29 21.11
CA SER A 341 1.91 -9.08 21.13
C SER A 341 2.97 -9.11 20.03
N ALA A 342 3.56 -7.94 19.75
CA ALA A 342 4.70 -7.81 18.85
C ALA A 342 5.53 -6.57 19.22
N THR A 343 6.85 -6.62 19.00
CA THR A 343 7.70 -5.42 19.01
C THR A 343 7.59 -4.66 17.69
N TYR A 344 8.04 -3.40 17.64
CA TYR A 344 8.07 -2.67 16.37
C TYR A 344 9.04 -3.27 15.35
N ARG A 345 10.16 -3.88 15.78
CA ARG A 345 11.00 -4.65 14.84
C ARG A 345 10.20 -5.76 14.16
N GLU A 346 9.49 -6.58 14.95
CA GLU A 346 8.63 -7.65 14.41
C GLU A 346 7.55 -7.08 13.48
N ILE A 347 6.95 -5.93 13.81
CA ILE A 347 5.94 -5.27 12.98
C ILE A 347 6.54 -4.81 11.65
N LEU A 348 7.69 -4.12 11.68
CA LEU A 348 8.36 -3.63 10.47
C LEU A 348 8.80 -4.80 9.56
N ASP A 349 9.21 -5.92 10.13
CA ASP A 349 9.58 -7.13 9.37
C ASP A 349 8.34 -7.78 8.74
N ALA A 350 7.20 -7.79 9.45
CA ALA A 350 5.92 -8.25 8.91
C ALA A 350 5.33 -7.36 7.81
N MET A 351 5.90 -6.16 7.56
CA MET A 351 5.49 -5.25 6.48
C MET A 351 6.15 -5.57 5.12
N TRP A 352 6.56 -6.83 4.90
CA TRP A 352 7.19 -7.28 3.64
C TRP A 352 6.33 -7.02 2.40
N LEU A 353 4.99 -7.00 2.54
CA LEU A 353 4.06 -6.62 1.46
C LEU A 353 4.27 -5.22 0.88
N PHE A 354 4.94 -4.34 1.62
CA PHE A 354 5.24 -2.99 1.16
C PHE A 354 6.63 -2.86 0.53
N GLU A 355 7.47 -3.88 0.67
CA GLU A 355 8.90 -3.74 0.37
C GLU A 355 9.16 -3.46 -1.11
N SER A 356 8.48 -4.18 -2.03
CA SER A 356 8.59 -3.93 -3.47
C SER A 356 8.14 -2.51 -3.86
N LYS A 357 7.14 -1.96 -3.17
CA LYS A 357 6.66 -0.59 -3.39
C LYS A 357 7.70 0.45 -2.92
N PHE A 358 8.33 0.20 -1.78
CA PHE A 358 9.37 1.09 -1.25
C PHE A 358 10.66 1.01 -2.07
N LYS A 359 11.03 -0.16 -2.58
CA LYS A 359 12.12 -0.32 -3.57
C LYS A 359 11.84 0.47 -4.85
N LYS A 360 10.60 0.44 -5.38
CA LYS A 360 10.19 1.30 -6.51
C LYS A 360 10.29 2.79 -6.18
N ALA A 361 9.90 3.19 -4.98
CA ALA A 361 10.06 4.57 -4.52
C ALA A 361 11.54 4.99 -4.44
N GLN A 362 12.43 4.12 -3.98
CA GLN A 362 13.88 4.37 -3.95
C GLN A 362 14.47 4.49 -5.36
N ALA A 363 14.12 3.57 -6.26
CA ALA A 363 14.55 3.65 -7.66
C ALA A 363 14.09 4.97 -8.29
N LYS A 364 12.82 5.35 -8.09
CA LYS A 364 12.30 6.61 -8.61
C LYS A 364 12.96 7.84 -8.00
N TYR A 365 13.29 7.78 -6.71
CA TYR A 365 14.07 8.83 -6.06
C TYR A 365 15.47 8.97 -6.69
N ALA A 366 16.14 7.86 -6.96
CA ALA A 366 17.46 7.87 -7.62
C ALA A 366 17.40 8.49 -9.02
N GLU A 367 16.39 8.15 -9.83
CA GLU A 367 16.14 8.76 -11.16
C GLU A 367 15.95 10.28 -11.06
N LEU A 368 15.15 10.75 -10.10
CA LEU A 368 14.94 12.19 -9.90
C LEU A 368 16.23 12.91 -9.47
N LYS A 369 17.09 12.25 -8.69
CA LYS A 369 18.38 12.82 -8.26
C LYS A 369 19.44 12.82 -9.36
N SER A 370 19.37 11.89 -10.32
CA SER A 370 20.28 11.84 -11.48
C SER A 370 19.88 12.79 -12.61
N GLY A 371 18.72 13.46 -12.51
CA GLY A 371 18.20 14.34 -13.57
C GLY A 371 17.65 13.58 -14.78
N GLN A 372 17.47 12.26 -14.65
CA GLN A 372 16.79 11.44 -15.64
C GLN A 372 15.28 11.62 -15.46
N GLU A 373 14.75 12.73 -15.99
CA GLU A 373 13.30 12.96 -15.98
C GLU A 373 12.57 11.87 -16.78
N SER A 374 11.51 11.32 -16.20
CA SER A 374 10.48 10.53 -16.88
C SER A 374 9.09 10.90 -16.40
#